data_AF-A0A0Q8LIS9-F1
#
_entry.id   AF-A0A0Q8LIS9-F1
#
_cell.length_a   1.000
_cell.length_b   1.000
_cell.length_c   1.000
_cell.angle_alpha   90.00
_cell.angle_beta   90.00
_cell.angle_gamma   90.00
#
_symmetry.space_group_name_H-M   'P 1'
#
loop_
_entity.id
_entity.type
_entity.pdbx_description
1 polymer ?
#
loop_
_entity_poly.entity_id
_entity_poly.type
_entity_poly.pdbx_seq_one_letter_code
_entity_poly.pdbx_strand_id
1 'polypeptide(L)'
;MAVDSEGHEWTEAVVEDGWLRPADVSGPREPRWGHPDGMQLGLHPLSGPRGLLRLFTPYLGQPRDRLLNFIAVEPIPAGASERGYSELERSRFDDGPGLRMWATDDPAEAEPRDPRHPARGTIAVVDGVERLIVDIAVESFANGAAVWVRAEFRQDRPHEISVATHRREGSVELAACVLTATMGNWARLRALELADRRVTAGELWPEYRDIHFADHASFPVDELRREGDGIVVSAVPDELEPHLAEHAPGTKEHWFYVGVRGVQTWRASDPDPGLVAQVNGRHTYWMSEAPIPGGIAFENFELVEPFREGRAFTFSAEPL
;
A
#
# COMPACT_ATOMS: atom_id res chain seq x y z
N MET A 1 -25.50 -8.82 -5.88
CA MET A 1 -24.93 -8.85 -4.52
C MET A 1 -23.53 -9.39 -4.69
N ALA A 2 -22.50 -8.60 -4.36
CA ALA A 2 -21.14 -9.13 -4.32
C ALA A 2 -20.94 -9.89 -3.01
N VAL A 3 -19.95 -10.78 -3.01
CA VAL A 3 -19.60 -11.58 -1.83
C VAL A 3 -18.21 -11.18 -1.33
N ASP A 4 -18.04 -11.17 -0.02
CA ASP A 4 -16.73 -11.03 0.60
C ASP A 4 -15.86 -12.28 0.42
N SER A 5 -14.61 -12.24 0.90
CA SER A 5 -13.69 -13.40 0.83
C SER A 5 -14.19 -14.66 1.54
N GLU A 6 -15.20 -14.54 2.41
CA GLU A 6 -15.81 -15.61 3.19
C GLU A 6 -17.18 -16.05 2.61
N GLY A 7 -17.63 -15.44 1.51
CA GLY A 7 -18.90 -15.76 0.85
C GLY A 7 -20.11 -15.01 1.41
N HIS A 8 -19.93 -14.02 2.29
CA HIS A 8 -21.04 -13.20 2.80
C HIS A 8 -21.42 -12.13 1.79
N GLU A 9 -22.72 -11.93 1.59
CA GLU A 9 -23.19 -10.88 0.70
C GLU A 9 -22.97 -9.49 1.30
N TRP A 10 -22.53 -8.54 0.47
CA TRP A 10 -22.54 -7.12 0.75
C TRP A 10 -23.15 -6.31 -0.39
N THR A 11 -23.47 -5.05 -0.09
CA THR A 11 -23.76 -4.05 -1.11
C THR A 11 -22.43 -3.45 -1.60
N GLU A 12 -22.18 -3.48 -2.91
CA GLU A 12 -20.99 -2.89 -3.52
C GLU A 12 -20.88 -1.38 -3.25
N ALA A 13 -19.66 -0.87 -3.27
CA ALA A 13 -19.41 0.56 -3.22
C ALA A 13 -20.03 1.26 -4.44
N VAL A 14 -20.59 2.45 -4.23
CA VAL A 14 -21.34 3.23 -5.21
C VAL A 14 -20.61 4.52 -5.53
N VAL A 15 -20.88 5.07 -6.72
CA VAL A 15 -20.38 6.38 -7.13
C VAL A 15 -21.38 7.44 -6.73
N GLU A 16 -20.97 8.36 -5.86
CA GLU A 16 -21.76 9.49 -5.39
C GLU A 16 -20.88 10.73 -5.36
N ASP A 17 -21.36 11.84 -5.92
CA ASP A 17 -20.63 13.11 -5.97
C ASP A 17 -19.22 12.98 -6.60
N GLY A 18 -19.06 12.07 -7.56
CA GLY A 18 -17.78 11.81 -8.23
C GLY A 18 -16.83 10.85 -7.47
N TRP A 19 -17.20 10.42 -6.27
CA TRP A 19 -16.40 9.53 -5.44
C TRP A 19 -16.98 8.13 -5.37
N LEU A 20 -16.11 7.11 -5.42
CA LEU A 20 -16.46 5.75 -5.03
C LEU A 20 -16.42 5.66 -3.50
N ARG A 21 -17.52 5.23 -2.88
CA ARG A 21 -17.65 5.08 -1.41
C ARG A 21 -18.54 3.89 -1.05
N PRO A 22 -18.46 3.35 0.18
CA PRO A 22 -19.44 2.39 0.66
C PRO A 22 -20.88 2.92 0.51
N ALA A 23 -21.80 2.05 0.07
CA ALA A 23 -23.20 2.41 -0.21
C ALA A 23 -23.92 2.98 1.02
N ASP A 24 -24.82 3.95 0.85
CA ASP A 24 -25.62 4.48 1.97
C ASP A 24 -26.85 3.62 2.26
N VAL A 25 -26.59 2.38 2.70
CA VAL A 25 -27.64 1.40 3.00
C VAL A 25 -27.39 0.74 4.35
N SER A 26 -28.48 0.24 4.95
CA SER A 26 -28.38 -0.67 6.09
C SER A 26 -27.79 -2.02 5.67
N GLY A 27 -27.06 -2.67 6.58
CA GLY A 27 -26.45 -3.98 6.34
C GLY A 27 -24.99 -3.92 5.86
N PRO A 28 -24.41 -5.08 5.52
CA PRO A 28 -23.03 -5.22 5.05
C PRO A 28 -22.75 -4.44 3.76
N ARG A 29 -21.61 -3.76 3.71
CA ARG A 29 -21.18 -2.94 2.58
C ARG A 29 -19.72 -3.21 2.25
N GLU A 30 -19.40 -3.07 0.97
CA GLU A 30 -18.04 -3.17 0.48
C GLU A 30 -17.17 -2.03 1.04
N PRO A 31 -16.05 -2.34 1.74
CA PRO A 31 -15.14 -1.32 2.27
C PRO A 31 -14.18 -0.87 1.16
N ARG A 32 -14.68 -0.03 0.24
CA ARG A 32 -13.92 0.52 -0.91
C ARG A 32 -14.20 2.01 -1.09
N TRP A 33 -13.12 2.78 -1.31
CA TRP A 33 -13.13 4.24 -1.46
C TRP A 33 -12.23 4.69 -2.61
N GLY A 34 -12.41 5.92 -3.10
CA GLY A 34 -11.49 6.57 -4.02
C GLY A 34 -12.17 7.06 -5.29
N HIS A 35 -11.45 7.01 -6.41
CA HIS A 35 -11.98 7.43 -7.71
C HIS A 35 -12.62 6.24 -8.46
N PRO A 36 -13.80 6.41 -9.09
CA PRO A 36 -14.43 5.32 -9.84
C PRO A 36 -13.55 4.79 -10.97
N ASP A 37 -12.90 5.69 -11.71
CA ASP A 37 -12.00 5.36 -12.82
C ASP A 37 -10.52 5.58 -12.48
N GLY A 38 -10.21 6.07 -11.27
CA GLY A 38 -8.86 6.34 -10.79
C GLY A 38 -8.41 5.34 -9.73
N MET A 39 -7.46 5.74 -8.89
CA MET A 39 -6.96 4.93 -7.79
C MET A 39 -8.04 4.73 -6.72
N GLN A 40 -8.13 3.51 -6.20
CA GLN A 40 -9.05 3.12 -5.15
C GLN A 40 -8.32 2.44 -4.01
N LEU A 41 -8.88 2.60 -2.81
CA LEU A 41 -8.45 1.93 -1.60
C LEU A 41 -9.53 0.93 -1.17
N GLY A 42 -9.11 -0.25 -0.69
CA GLY A 42 -10.00 -1.19 -0.03
C GLY A 42 -9.40 -1.81 1.22
N LEU A 43 -10.27 -2.37 2.06
CA LEU A 43 -9.89 -3.11 3.28
C LEU A 43 -10.42 -4.55 3.25
N HIS A 44 -9.88 -5.39 4.13
CA HIS A 44 -10.47 -6.69 4.44
C HIS A 44 -11.95 -6.48 4.85
N PRO A 45 -12.92 -7.30 4.41
CA PRO A 45 -12.78 -8.64 3.82
C PRO A 45 -12.78 -8.68 2.28
N LEU A 46 -12.33 -7.62 1.60
CA LEU A 46 -11.91 -7.75 0.20
C LEU A 46 -10.77 -8.77 0.08
N SER A 47 -10.69 -9.45 -1.07
CA SER A 47 -9.70 -10.50 -1.33
C SER A 47 -8.27 -10.09 -0.96
N GLY A 48 -7.48 -11.07 -0.51
CA GLY A 48 -6.11 -10.89 -0.02
C GLY A 48 -5.98 -10.93 1.50
N PRO A 49 -4.74 -10.97 2.01
CA PRO A 49 -4.43 -10.99 3.45
C PRO A 49 -5.07 -9.84 4.24
N ARG A 50 -5.32 -10.11 5.53
CA ARG A 50 -5.71 -9.11 6.52
C ARG A 50 -4.50 -8.28 6.96
N GLY A 51 -4.74 -7.12 7.56
CA GLY A 51 -3.67 -6.23 8.03
C GLY A 51 -3.04 -5.38 6.94
N LEU A 52 -3.69 -5.26 5.78
CA LEU A 52 -3.15 -4.56 4.62
C LEU A 52 -4.21 -3.65 3.99
N LEU A 53 -3.76 -2.45 3.59
CA LEU A 53 -4.52 -1.56 2.71
C LEU A 53 -4.40 -2.07 1.27
N ARG A 54 -5.50 -2.14 0.51
CA ARG A 54 -5.51 -2.64 -0.88
C ARG A 54 -5.57 -1.48 -1.86
N LEU A 55 -4.63 -1.40 -2.79
CA LEU A 55 -4.67 -0.39 -3.86
C LEU A 55 -5.14 -1.00 -5.18
N PHE A 56 -6.22 -0.47 -5.72
CA PHE A 56 -6.73 -0.85 -7.05
C PHE A 56 -6.51 0.30 -8.03
N THR A 57 -6.18 -0.08 -9.28
CA THR A 57 -5.89 0.86 -10.37
C THR A 57 -6.63 0.44 -11.64
N PRO A 58 -7.97 0.60 -11.69
CA PRO A 58 -8.79 0.20 -12.85
C PRO A 58 -8.31 0.80 -14.18
N TYR A 59 -7.74 2.01 -14.16
CA TYR A 59 -7.16 2.69 -15.32
C TYR A 59 -5.92 1.99 -15.90
N LEU A 60 -5.30 1.05 -15.17
CA LEU A 60 -4.28 0.15 -15.73
C LEU A 60 -4.89 -1.06 -16.46
N GLY A 61 -6.21 -1.10 -16.67
CA GLY A 61 -6.89 -2.21 -17.36
C GLY A 61 -6.99 -3.48 -16.53
N GLN A 62 -6.88 -3.38 -15.21
CA GLN A 62 -7.02 -4.49 -14.28
C GLN A 62 -8.49 -4.82 -14.02
N PRO A 63 -8.86 -6.10 -13.84
CA PRO A 63 -10.19 -6.47 -13.34
C PRO A 63 -10.51 -5.79 -12.01
N ARG A 64 -11.79 -5.53 -11.72
CA ARG A 64 -12.26 -4.81 -10.51
C ARG A 64 -11.63 -5.29 -9.21
N ASP A 65 -11.48 -6.60 -9.05
CA ASP A 65 -11.00 -7.23 -7.82
C ASP A 65 -9.51 -7.57 -7.85
N ARG A 66 -8.81 -7.16 -8.91
CA ARG A 66 -7.36 -7.26 -9.00
C ARG A 66 -6.75 -5.96 -8.51
N LEU A 67 -6.11 -6.03 -7.35
CA LEU A 67 -5.27 -4.96 -6.82
C LEU A 67 -3.91 -4.92 -7.52
N LEU A 68 -3.29 -3.74 -7.51
CA LEU A 68 -1.92 -3.51 -7.94
C LEU A 68 -0.93 -3.84 -6.81
N ASN A 69 -1.17 -3.25 -5.63
CA ASN A 69 -0.30 -3.34 -4.46
C ASN A 69 -1.13 -3.47 -3.18
N PHE A 70 -0.47 -3.90 -2.11
CA PHE A 70 -0.89 -3.58 -0.75
C PHE A 70 -0.03 -2.46 -0.16
N ILE A 71 -0.54 -1.77 0.87
CA ILE A 71 0.28 -0.98 1.81
C ILE A 71 0.23 -1.63 3.19
N ALA A 72 1.40 -2.01 3.71
CA ALA A 72 1.59 -2.44 5.09
C ALA A 72 1.87 -1.26 6.03
N VAL A 73 1.47 -1.40 7.29
CA VAL A 73 1.74 -0.42 8.36
C VAL A 73 2.74 -1.03 9.33
N GLU A 74 3.93 -0.43 9.38
CA GLU A 74 5.08 -1.03 10.07
C GLU A 74 5.71 -0.03 11.07
N PRO A 75 5.15 0.11 12.28
CA PRO A 75 5.68 1.02 13.29
C PRO A 75 6.97 0.47 13.92
N ILE A 76 7.91 1.36 14.18
CA ILE A 76 9.16 1.09 14.89
C ILE A 76 9.16 1.91 16.18
N PRO A 77 9.07 1.30 17.37
CA PRO A 77 9.16 2.01 18.64
C PRO A 77 10.49 2.74 18.80
N ALA A 78 10.48 3.88 19.49
CA ALA A 78 11.69 4.64 19.81
C ALA A 78 12.69 3.78 20.61
N GLY A 79 13.93 3.70 20.12
CA GLY A 79 14.99 2.87 20.72
C GLY A 79 14.94 1.39 20.34
N ALA A 80 13.98 0.96 19.52
CA ALA A 80 13.93 -0.38 18.95
C ALA A 80 14.47 -0.41 17.51
N SER A 81 14.89 -1.58 17.04
CA SER A 81 15.28 -1.84 15.65
C SER A 81 14.29 -2.72 14.88
N GLU A 82 13.38 -3.38 15.59
CA GLU A 82 12.40 -4.29 15.00
C GLU A 82 11.11 -3.54 14.63
N ARG A 83 10.59 -3.83 13.43
CA ARG A 83 9.29 -3.34 12.98
C ARG A 83 8.17 -4.19 13.58
N GLY A 84 7.04 -3.55 13.87
CA GLY A 84 5.75 -4.26 13.88
C GLY A 84 5.31 -4.54 12.43
N TYR A 85 4.53 -5.59 12.22
CA TYR A 85 4.11 -6.02 10.87
C TYR A 85 2.61 -6.26 10.86
N SER A 86 1.86 -5.29 10.34
CA SER A 86 0.39 -5.33 10.34
C SER A 86 -0.20 -6.60 9.73
N GLU A 87 0.48 -7.21 8.78
CA GLU A 87 0.07 -8.34 7.96
C GLU A 87 0.56 -9.69 8.48
N LEU A 88 1.63 -9.69 9.29
CA LEU A 88 2.23 -10.92 9.84
C LEU A 88 1.87 -11.16 11.32
N GLU A 89 1.52 -10.10 12.06
CA GLU A 89 1.12 -10.25 13.46
C GLU A 89 -0.23 -10.98 13.59
N ARG A 90 -0.40 -11.70 14.70
CA ARG A 90 -1.68 -12.32 15.03
C ARG A 90 -2.56 -11.34 15.78
N SER A 91 -3.81 -11.20 15.34
CA SER A 91 -4.78 -10.34 16.01
C SER A 91 -5.07 -10.87 17.41
N ARG A 92 -5.09 -9.97 18.40
CA ARG A 92 -5.47 -10.27 19.78
C ARG A 92 -6.97 -10.46 19.94
N PHE A 93 -7.77 -10.04 18.97
CA PHE A 93 -9.23 -10.14 19.02
C PHE A 93 -9.76 -11.51 18.59
N ASP A 94 -9.08 -12.19 17.66
CA ASP A 94 -9.53 -13.49 17.14
C ASP A 94 -8.42 -14.51 16.89
N ASP A 95 -7.18 -14.20 17.26
CA ASP A 95 -5.99 -15.03 17.03
C ASP A 95 -5.72 -15.35 15.54
N GLY A 96 -6.42 -14.69 14.60
CA GLY A 96 -6.20 -14.85 13.17
C GLY A 96 -4.93 -14.13 12.67
N PRO A 97 -4.39 -14.50 11.50
CA PRO A 97 -3.25 -13.81 10.90
C PRO A 97 -3.62 -12.41 10.40
N GLY A 98 -2.70 -11.47 10.52
CA GLY A 98 -2.89 -10.05 10.22
C GLY A 98 -3.73 -9.33 11.29
N LEU A 99 -3.37 -8.09 11.56
CA LEU A 99 -4.08 -7.18 12.46
C LEU A 99 -5.38 -6.68 11.83
N ARG A 100 -6.39 -6.43 12.68
CA ARG A 100 -7.66 -5.86 12.21
C ARG A 100 -7.47 -4.39 11.82
N MET A 101 -8.12 -4.00 10.73
CA MET A 101 -8.23 -2.62 10.28
C MET A 101 -9.68 -2.31 9.97
N TRP A 102 -10.15 -1.12 10.34
CA TRP A 102 -11.52 -0.67 10.06
C TRP A 102 -11.56 0.83 9.81
N ALA A 103 -12.39 1.24 8.85
CA ALA A 103 -12.67 2.65 8.60
C ALA A 103 -13.56 3.22 9.72
N THR A 104 -13.25 4.43 10.16
CA THR A 104 -13.95 5.12 11.26
C THR A 104 -14.17 6.60 10.94
N ASP A 105 -15.24 7.16 11.49
CA ASP A 105 -15.49 8.62 11.46
C ASP A 105 -14.81 9.33 12.65
N ASP A 106 -14.37 8.56 13.65
CA ASP A 106 -13.59 9.05 14.79
C ASP A 106 -12.38 8.11 15.04
N PRO A 107 -11.15 8.52 14.67
CA PRO A 107 -9.96 7.71 14.89
C PRO A 107 -9.51 7.64 16.36
N ALA A 108 -10.04 8.51 17.24
CA ALA A 108 -9.80 8.45 18.68
C ALA A 108 -10.49 7.24 19.32
N GLU A 109 -11.56 6.74 18.71
CA GLU A 109 -12.20 5.50 19.15
C GLU A 109 -11.35 4.27 18.75
N ALA A 110 -10.79 3.61 19.76
CA ALA A 110 -9.91 2.46 19.58
C ALA A 110 -10.67 1.12 19.44
N GLU A 111 -11.99 1.11 19.63
CA GLU A 111 -12.77 -0.12 19.62
C GLU A 111 -12.86 -0.72 18.21
N PRO A 112 -12.56 -2.03 18.05
CA PRO A 112 -12.71 -2.72 16.77
C PRO A 112 -14.15 -2.65 16.27
N ARG A 113 -14.30 -2.34 14.99
CA ARG A 113 -15.57 -2.38 14.28
C ARG A 113 -15.59 -3.51 13.27
N ASP A 114 -16.78 -4.01 12.96
CA ASP A 114 -16.95 -4.95 11.85
C ASP A 114 -16.61 -4.21 10.53
N PRO A 115 -15.60 -4.66 9.77
CA PRO A 115 -15.19 -3.98 8.55
C PRO A 115 -16.24 -4.00 7.44
N ARG A 116 -17.30 -4.81 7.56
CA ARG A 116 -18.47 -4.81 6.66
C ARG A 116 -19.47 -3.69 6.99
N HIS A 117 -19.23 -2.93 8.05
CA HIS A 117 -19.95 -1.70 8.37
C HIS A 117 -18.99 -0.50 8.34
N PRO A 118 -18.31 -0.25 7.21
CA PRO A 118 -17.30 0.78 7.13
C PRO A 118 -17.93 2.18 7.25
N ALA A 119 -17.18 3.10 7.86
CA ALA A 119 -17.40 4.53 7.69
C ALA A 119 -17.29 4.91 6.20
N ARG A 120 -18.09 5.88 5.75
CA ARG A 120 -18.13 6.23 4.32
C ARG A 120 -16.97 7.13 3.88
N GLY A 121 -16.23 7.68 4.83
CA GLY A 121 -15.25 8.73 4.60
C GLY A 121 -15.92 10.11 4.53
N THR A 122 -15.13 11.15 4.78
CA THR A 122 -15.59 12.54 4.76
C THR A 122 -15.15 13.21 3.47
N ILE A 123 -16.04 14.00 2.87
CA ILE A 123 -15.70 14.88 1.75
C ILE A 123 -15.46 16.28 2.31
N ALA A 124 -14.33 16.88 1.95
CA ALA A 124 -13.97 18.24 2.34
C ALA A 124 -13.34 18.99 1.17
N VAL A 125 -13.47 20.32 1.16
CA VAL A 125 -12.75 21.19 0.22
C VAL A 125 -11.58 21.83 0.94
N VAL A 126 -10.37 21.60 0.44
CA VAL A 126 -9.12 22.17 0.97
C VAL A 126 -8.38 22.84 -0.17
N ASP A 127 -8.10 24.12 -0.01
CA ASP A 127 -7.47 24.97 -1.03
C ASP A 127 -8.20 24.95 -2.38
N GLY A 128 -9.53 24.90 -2.34
CA GLY A 128 -10.39 24.88 -3.53
C GLY A 128 -10.46 23.53 -4.27
N VAL A 129 -9.82 22.48 -3.73
CA VAL A 129 -9.87 21.12 -4.28
C VAL A 129 -10.67 20.23 -3.34
N GLU A 130 -11.67 19.54 -3.88
CA GLU A 130 -12.42 18.54 -3.13
C GLU A 130 -11.57 17.30 -2.86
N ARG A 131 -11.72 16.74 -1.66
CA ARG A 131 -10.95 15.61 -1.16
C ARG A 131 -11.86 14.61 -0.49
N LEU A 132 -11.63 13.33 -0.75
CA LEU A 132 -12.19 12.22 0.02
C LEU A 132 -11.16 11.77 1.07
N ILE A 133 -11.55 11.81 2.33
CA ILE A 133 -10.71 11.48 3.49
C ILE A 133 -11.29 10.23 4.16
N VAL A 134 -10.44 9.23 4.38
CA VAL A 134 -10.79 7.97 5.04
C VAL A 134 -9.81 7.72 6.17
N ASP A 135 -10.32 7.71 7.40
CA ASP A 135 -9.53 7.39 8.58
C ASP A 135 -9.67 5.91 8.92
N ILE A 136 -8.54 5.24 9.10
CA ILE A 136 -8.44 3.79 9.22
C ILE A 136 -7.73 3.46 10.52
N ALA A 137 -8.50 2.94 11.46
CA ALA A 137 -7.96 2.41 12.70
C ALA A 137 -7.15 1.13 12.41
N VAL A 138 -6.01 1.00 13.08
CA VAL A 138 -5.21 -0.23 13.09
C VAL A 138 -5.22 -0.78 14.50
N GLU A 139 -5.45 -2.09 14.63
CA GLU A 139 -5.27 -2.79 15.89
C GLU A 139 -3.86 -2.56 16.46
N SER A 140 -3.73 -2.45 17.77
CA SER A 140 -2.45 -2.17 18.42
C SER A 140 -1.45 -3.31 18.24
N PHE A 141 -0.22 -2.95 17.92
CA PHE A 141 0.89 -3.86 17.63
C PHE A 141 1.48 -4.47 18.91
N ALA A 142 1.99 -5.69 18.81
CA ALA A 142 2.70 -6.42 19.88
C ALA A 142 3.82 -5.59 20.53
N ASN A 143 4.49 -4.76 19.75
CA ASN A 143 5.59 -3.90 20.17
C ASN A 143 5.16 -2.65 20.97
N GLY A 144 3.85 -2.48 21.23
CA GLY A 144 3.29 -1.37 21.99
C GLY A 144 2.87 -0.16 21.16
N ALA A 145 3.13 -0.16 19.85
CA ALA A 145 2.64 0.88 18.96
C ALA A 145 1.11 0.80 18.79
N ALA A 146 0.46 1.96 18.80
CA ALA A 146 -0.94 2.10 18.45
C ALA A 146 -1.10 3.30 17.51
N VAL A 147 -1.50 3.03 16.28
CA VAL A 147 -1.57 4.03 15.20
C VAL A 147 -2.89 3.94 14.46
N TRP A 148 -3.19 4.97 13.70
CA TRP A 148 -4.21 4.96 12.65
C TRP A 148 -3.67 5.64 11.40
N VAL A 149 -4.28 5.36 10.25
CA VAL A 149 -3.85 5.87 8.95
C VAL A 149 -4.95 6.76 8.39
N ARG A 150 -4.58 7.96 7.95
CA ARG A 150 -5.43 8.80 7.10
C ARG A 150 -5.08 8.54 5.64
N ALA A 151 -6.05 8.08 4.87
CA ALA A 151 -5.98 8.04 3.41
C ALA A 151 -6.75 9.22 2.83
N GLU A 152 -6.16 9.91 1.86
CA GLU A 152 -6.75 11.07 1.20
C GLU A 152 -6.61 10.96 -0.32
N PHE A 153 -7.73 11.18 -1.02
CA PHE A 153 -7.78 11.34 -2.46
C PHE A 153 -8.12 12.77 -2.81
N ARG A 154 -7.45 13.33 -3.83
CA ARG A 154 -7.77 14.66 -4.36
C ARG A 154 -8.54 14.53 -5.67
N GLN A 155 -9.54 15.38 -5.86
CA GLN A 155 -10.35 15.40 -7.08
C GLN A 155 -9.50 15.64 -8.34
N ASP A 156 -8.46 16.47 -8.23
CA ASP A 156 -7.58 16.89 -9.32
C ASP A 156 -6.40 15.92 -9.59
N ARG A 157 -6.27 14.85 -8.80
CA ARG A 157 -5.18 13.85 -8.89
C ARG A 157 -5.75 12.43 -8.77
N PRO A 158 -6.44 11.92 -9.82
CA PRO A 158 -7.18 10.67 -9.73
C PRO A 158 -6.29 9.43 -9.56
N HIS A 159 -5.01 9.48 -9.91
CA HIS A 159 -4.09 8.33 -9.88
C HIS A 159 -3.17 8.34 -8.65
N GLU A 160 -3.52 9.13 -7.63
CA GLU A 160 -2.71 9.30 -6.43
C GLU A 160 -3.53 9.10 -5.16
N ILE A 161 -2.87 8.60 -4.12
CA ILE A 161 -3.38 8.52 -2.76
C ILE A 161 -2.34 9.07 -1.80
N SER A 162 -2.74 10.00 -0.94
CA SER A 162 -1.91 10.46 0.17
C SER A 162 -2.24 9.63 1.41
N VAL A 163 -1.21 9.09 2.05
CA VAL A 163 -1.35 8.28 3.27
C VAL A 163 -0.48 8.85 4.37
N ALA A 164 -1.09 9.10 5.53
CA ALA A 164 -0.42 9.64 6.71
C ALA A 164 -0.67 8.76 7.93
N THR A 165 0.35 8.54 8.74
CA THR A 165 0.22 7.80 9.99
C THR A 165 0.10 8.76 11.17
N HIS A 166 -0.76 8.40 12.10
CA HIS A 166 -1.02 9.15 13.31
C HIS A 166 -0.89 8.26 14.52
N ARG A 167 -0.27 8.77 15.58
CA ARG A 167 -0.11 8.03 16.82
C ARG A 167 -1.36 8.20 17.68
N ARG A 168 -1.84 7.10 18.26
CA ARG A 168 -2.94 7.13 19.23
C ARG A 168 -2.45 7.58 20.60
N GLU A 169 -3.37 8.18 21.36
CA GLU A 169 -3.15 8.37 22.80
C GLU A 169 -2.85 7.02 23.46
N GLY A 170 -1.81 6.98 24.30
CA GLY A 170 -1.35 5.75 24.97
C GLY A 170 -0.42 4.86 24.14
N SER A 171 -0.14 5.17 22.87
CA SER A 171 0.93 4.50 22.12
C SER A 171 2.31 4.84 22.68
N VAL A 172 3.24 3.89 22.60
CA VAL A 172 4.67 4.19 22.74
C VAL A 172 5.12 5.24 21.72
N GLU A 173 6.19 5.97 22.04
CA GLU A 173 6.87 6.85 21.09
C GLU A 173 7.47 6.03 19.95
N LEU A 174 7.45 6.59 18.74
CA LEU A 174 7.89 5.92 17.52
C LEU A 174 9.18 6.56 17.00
N ALA A 175 10.14 5.72 16.58
CA ALA A 175 11.25 6.15 15.76
C ALA A 175 10.81 6.40 14.31
N ALA A 176 9.96 5.54 13.76
CA ALA A 176 9.38 5.65 12.43
C ALA A 176 8.03 4.90 12.38
N CYS A 177 7.20 5.19 11.39
CA CYS A 177 6.08 4.34 11.00
C CYS A 177 6.10 4.21 9.48
N VAL A 178 6.52 3.04 8.99
CA VAL A 178 6.74 2.82 7.56
C VAL A 178 5.42 2.40 6.92
N LEU A 179 5.10 3.02 5.78
CA LEU A 179 4.00 2.64 4.91
C LEU A 179 4.56 1.97 3.67
N THR A 180 4.54 0.65 3.66
CA THR A 180 5.30 -0.15 2.71
C THR A 180 4.42 -0.59 1.56
N ALA A 181 4.69 -0.12 0.34
CA ALA A 181 4.03 -0.63 -0.84
C ALA A 181 4.63 -2.01 -1.20
N THR A 182 3.84 -3.07 -1.06
CA THR A 182 4.26 -4.45 -1.34
C THR A 182 3.73 -4.92 -2.70
N MET A 183 4.12 -6.13 -3.13
CA MET A 183 3.78 -6.72 -4.43
C MET A 183 4.39 -6.02 -5.64
N GLY A 184 5.49 -5.30 -5.46
CA GLY A 184 6.27 -4.76 -6.59
C GLY A 184 6.65 -5.85 -7.61
N ASN A 185 6.81 -7.10 -7.15
CA ASN A 185 7.23 -8.20 -8.02
C ASN A 185 6.12 -8.67 -8.94
N TRP A 186 4.87 -8.52 -8.52
CA TRP A 186 3.70 -8.81 -9.33
C TRP A 186 3.62 -7.79 -10.47
N ALA A 187 3.81 -6.51 -10.14
CA ALA A 187 3.90 -5.42 -11.11
C ALA A 187 5.22 -5.37 -11.90
N ARG A 188 6.13 -6.34 -11.69
CA ARG A 188 7.41 -6.48 -12.40
C ARG A 188 8.36 -5.30 -12.21
N LEU A 189 8.29 -4.60 -11.07
CA LEU A 189 9.18 -3.47 -10.77
C LEU A 189 10.62 -3.97 -10.63
N ARG A 190 11.53 -3.48 -11.48
CA ARG A 190 12.92 -3.93 -11.52
C ARG A 190 13.94 -2.83 -11.53
N ALA A 191 13.51 -1.58 -11.72
CA ALA A 191 14.43 -0.46 -11.66
C ALA A 191 13.88 0.69 -10.84
N LEU A 192 14.77 1.29 -10.06
CA LEU A 192 14.53 2.46 -9.25
C LEU A 192 15.19 3.65 -9.93
N GLU A 193 14.41 4.69 -10.20
CA GLU A 193 14.90 5.95 -10.77
C GLU A 193 15.34 6.87 -9.62
N LEU A 194 16.65 7.12 -9.53
CA LEU A 194 17.27 8.04 -8.57
C LEU A 194 17.58 9.38 -9.27
N ALA A 195 18.20 10.33 -8.56
CA ALA A 195 18.49 11.66 -9.12
C ALA A 195 19.36 11.60 -10.39
N ASP A 196 20.50 10.88 -10.30
CA ASP A 196 21.54 10.88 -11.34
C ASP A 196 21.74 9.51 -11.99
N ARG A 197 21.03 8.48 -11.52
CA ARG A 197 21.20 7.10 -12.01
C ARG A 197 19.93 6.29 -11.89
N ARG A 198 19.91 5.20 -12.63
CA ARG A 198 18.93 4.11 -12.49
C ARG A 198 19.62 2.93 -11.83
N VAL A 199 18.95 2.29 -10.88
CA VAL A 199 19.45 1.09 -10.20
C VAL A 199 18.50 -0.06 -10.42
N THR A 200 19.00 -1.22 -10.80
CA THR A 200 18.16 -2.39 -11.07
C THR A 200 18.25 -3.45 -9.97
N ALA A 201 17.18 -4.23 -9.80
CA ALA A 201 17.15 -5.35 -8.86
C ALA A 201 18.25 -6.39 -9.17
N GLY A 202 18.56 -6.59 -10.47
CA GLY A 202 19.63 -7.49 -10.90
C GLY A 202 21.04 -6.98 -10.55
N GLU A 203 21.26 -5.68 -10.51
CA GLU A 203 22.54 -5.09 -10.06
C GLU A 203 22.69 -5.12 -8.54
N LEU A 204 21.59 -4.92 -7.81
CA LEU A 204 21.59 -4.96 -6.34
C LEU A 204 21.83 -6.37 -5.81
N TRP A 205 21.28 -7.39 -6.48
CA TRP A 205 21.33 -8.78 -6.02
C TRP A 205 21.61 -9.76 -7.17
N PRO A 206 22.80 -9.71 -7.81
CA PRO A 206 23.09 -10.42 -9.06
C PRO A 206 22.98 -11.96 -8.94
N GLU A 207 23.39 -12.50 -7.78
CA GLU A 207 23.46 -13.94 -7.52
C GLU A 207 22.27 -14.46 -6.69
N TYR A 208 21.34 -13.60 -6.29
CA TYR A 208 20.24 -13.99 -5.40
C TYR A 208 19.20 -14.84 -6.12
N ARG A 209 18.95 -16.06 -5.62
CA ARG A 209 17.98 -17.02 -6.19
C ARG A 209 17.10 -17.69 -5.14
N ASP A 210 17.15 -17.21 -3.90
CA ASP A 210 16.43 -17.81 -2.77
C ASP A 210 14.91 -17.48 -2.80
N ILE A 211 14.13 -18.22 -2.01
CA ILE A 211 12.68 -18.05 -1.84
C ILE A 211 12.33 -16.96 -0.82
N HIS A 212 13.29 -16.51 -0.03
CA HIS A 212 13.13 -15.46 0.97
C HIS A 212 13.21 -14.06 0.32
N PHE A 213 13.28 -13.02 1.16
CA PHE A 213 13.58 -11.68 0.69
C PHE A 213 15.09 -11.50 0.56
N ALA A 214 15.53 -10.77 -0.46
CA ALA A 214 16.87 -10.22 -0.50
C ALA A 214 16.99 -9.09 0.53
N ASP A 215 18.21 -8.82 1.00
CA ASP A 215 18.47 -7.74 1.96
C ASP A 215 18.03 -6.39 1.41
N HIS A 216 17.61 -5.48 2.29
CA HIS A 216 17.20 -4.14 1.89
C HIS A 216 18.36 -3.36 1.26
N ALA A 217 18.11 -2.78 0.09
CA ALA A 217 18.91 -1.70 -0.46
C ALA A 217 18.32 -0.36 0.00
N SER A 218 19.16 0.56 0.45
CA SER A 218 18.76 1.87 0.98
C SER A 218 19.45 2.99 0.24
N PHE A 219 18.71 4.05 -0.08
CA PHE A 219 19.19 5.21 -0.81
C PHE A 219 18.88 6.48 0.00
N PRO A 220 19.90 7.23 0.45
CA PRO A 220 19.73 8.43 1.25
C PRO A 220 19.12 9.58 0.44
N VAL A 221 18.50 10.54 1.14
CA VAL A 221 17.75 11.66 0.53
C VAL A 221 18.52 12.44 -0.54
N ASP A 222 19.83 12.52 -0.44
CA ASP A 222 20.72 13.22 -1.39
C ASP A 222 20.92 12.45 -2.71
N GLU A 223 20.67 11.15 -2.74
CA GLU A 223 20.61 10.36 -3.98
C GLU A 223 19.24 10.43 -4.67
N LEU A 224 18.20 10.91 -3.98
CA LEU A 224 16.82 10.87 -4.47
C LEU A 224 16.49 12.08 -5.35
N ARG A 225 15.59 11.87 -6.32
CA ARG A 225 15.20 12.93 -7.24
C ARG A 225 14.39 14.00 -6.52
N ARG A 226 14.79 15.27 -6.68
CA ARG A 226 14.05 16.42 -6.19
C ARG A 226 12.99 16.89 -7.19
N GLU A 227 11.83 17.26 -6.66
CA GLU A 227 10.77 17.97 -7.39
C GLU A 227 10.36 19.20 -6.55
N GLY A 228 10.92 20.36 -6.89
CA GLY A 228 10.89 21.52 -6.00
C GLY A 228 11.60 21.24 -4.68
N ASP A 229 10.93 21.51 -3.56
CA ASP A 229 11.42 21.20 -2.22
C ASP A 229 11.17 19.74 -1.82
N GLY A 230 10.35 19.01 -2.59
CA GLY A 230 9.98 17.63 -2.33
C GLY A 230 10.93 16.60 -2.95
N ILE A 231 10.68 15.34 -2.60
CA ILE A 231 11.36 14.15 -3.14
C ILE A 231 10.36 13.29 -3.89
N VAL A 232 10.83 12.71 -4.99
CA VAL A 232 10.10 11.75 -5.82
C VAL A 232 11.00 10.54 -6.05
N VAL A 233 10.46 9.35 -5.83
CA VAL A 233 11.16 8.11 -6.12
C VAL A 233 10.22 7.23 -6.93
N SER A 234 10.69 6.71 -8.06
CA SER A 234 9.87 5.91 -8.97
C SER A 234 10.49 4.53 -9.18
N ALA A 235 9.67 3.50 -9.06
CA ALA A 235 10.00 2.14 -9.43
C ALA A 235 9.27 1.79 -10.74
N VAL A 236 10.01 1.24 -11.71
CA VAL A 236 9.52 0.95 -13.06
C VAL A 236 9.76 -0.51 -13.45
N PRO A 237 8.85 -1.11 -14.23
CA PRO A 237 9.13 -2.34 -14.96
C PRO A 237 10.20 -2.12 -16.04
N ASP A 238 10.94 -3.18 -16.38
CA ASP A 238 11.85 -3.21 -17.54
C ASP A 238 11.26 -3.94 -18.75
N GLU A 239 10.18 -4.71 -18.56
CA GLU A 239 9.42 -5.41 -19.59
C GLU A 239 8.43 -4.47 -20.31
N LEU A 240 8.26 -4.61 -21.63
CA LEU A 240 7.26 -3.86 -22.41
C LEU A 240 5.84 -4.42 -22.19
N GLU A 241 5.72 -5.73 -22.16
CA GLU A 241 4.43 -6.44 -22.12
C GLU A 241 4.44 -7.49 -21.01
N PRO A 242 4.45 -7.09 -19.72
CA PRO A 242 4.53 -8.03 -18.59
C PRO A 242 3.35 -9.00 -18.51
N HIS A 243 2.21 -8.65 -19.10
CA HIS A 243 1.03 -9.51 -19.18
C HIS A 243 1.19 -10.69 -20.17
N LEU A 244 2.22 -10.66 -21.03
CA LEU A 244 2.56 -11.75 -21.96
C LEU A 244 3.69 -12.65 -21.43
N ALA A 245 4.19 -12.40 -20.22
CA ALA A 245 5.30 -13.15 -19.67
C ALA A 245 4.98 -14.66 -19.55
N GLU A 246 5.91 -15.50 -19.98
CA GLU A 246 5.82 -16.94 -19.77
C GLU A 246 6.10 -17.28 -18.31
N HIS A 247 5.17 -17.97 -17.65
CA HIS A 247 5.30 -18.39 -16.26
C HIS A 247 5.73 -19.85 -16.18
N ALA A 248 6.53 -20.19 -15.15
CA ALA A 248 6.94 -21.56 -14.92
C ALA A 248 5.72 -22.48 -14.65
N PRO A 249 5.77 -23.76 -15.04
CA PRO A 249 4.70 -24.71 -14.75
C PRO A 249 4.34 -24.74 -13.26
N GLY A 250 3.06 -24.73 -12.94
CA GLY A 250 2.57 -24.74 -11.55
C GLY A 250 2.51 -23.36 -10.88
N THR A 251 2.91 -22.28 -11.57
CA THR A 251 2.67 -20.92 -11.09
C THR A 251 1.16 -20.67 -10.97
N LYS A 252 0.71 -20.21 -9.80
CA LYS A 252 -0.71 -19.92 -9.56
C LYS A 252 -1.18 -18.75 -10.41
N GLU A 253 -2.37 -18.84 -11.00
CA GLU A 253 -2.92 -17.82 -11.91
C GLU A 253 -3.01 -16.42 -11.30
N HIS A 254 -3.19 -16.31 -9.98
CA HIS A 254 -3.23 -14.99 -9.34
C HIS A 254 -1.89 -14.24 -9.37
N TRP A 255 -0.78 -14.92 -9.69
CA TRP A 255 0.53 -14.30 -9.90
C TRP A 255 0.73 -13.77 -11.31
N PHE A 256 -0.20 -14.04 -12.22
CA PHE A 256 -0.08 -13.61 -13.60
C PHE A 256 -0.45 -12.14 -13.63
N TYR A 257 0.47 -11.31 -14.13
CA TYR A 257 0.22 -9.88 -14.27
C TYR A 257 -0.87 -9.64 -15.31
N VAL A 258 -1.78 -8.73 -15.01
CA VAL A 258 -2.85 -8.31 -15.93
C VAL A 258 -2.92 -6.79 -15.98
N GLY A 259 -3.27 -6.26 -17.15
CA GLY A 259 -3.30 -4.83 -17.41
C GLY A 259 -2.08 -4.30 -18.16
N VAL A 260 -2.02 -2.99 -18.31
CA VAL A 260 -0.87 -2.28 -18.88
C VAL A 260 0.16 -2.05 -17.79
N ARG A 261 1.45 -2.13 -18.17
CA ARG A 261 2.55 -1.82 -17.27
C ARG A 261 2.43 -0.38 -16.76
N GLY A 262 2.86 -0.15 -15.52
CA GLY A 262 2.83 1.18 -14.92
C GLY A 262 4.05 1.46 -14.06
N VAL A 263 4.42 2.73 -13.97
CA VAL A 263 5.39 3.24 -13.01
C VAL A 263 4.68 3.44 -11.67
N GLN A 264 5.35 3.08 -10.59
CA GLN A 264 4.87 3.35 -9.23
C GLN A 264 5.79 4.39 -8.58
N THR A 265 5.23 5.36 -7.88
CA THR A 265 6.00 6.49 -7.36
C THR A 265 5.55 6.87 -5.96
N TRP A 266 6.52 7.03 -5.07
CA TRP A 266 6.33 7.71 -3.79
C TRP A 266 6.80 9.16 -3.88
N ARG A 267 6.01 10.07 -3.31
CA ARG A 267 6.37 11.48 -3.16
C ARG A 267 6.32 11.93 -1.71
N ALA A 268 7.30 12.73 -1.34
CA ALA A 268 7.43 13.38 -0.06
C ALA A 268 7.57 14.90 -0.28
N SER A 269 6.50 15.67 -0.06
CA SER A 269 6.49 17.13 -0.31
C SER A 269 7.38 17.93 0.65
N ASP A 270 7.54 17.45 1.88
CA ASP A 270 8.41 18.02 2.92
C ASP A 270 9.26 16.89 3.53
N PRO A 271 10.32 16.44 2.85
CA PRO A 271 11.13 15.30 3.27
C PRO A 271 11.96 15.64 4.52
N ASP A 272 12.03 14.72 5.48
CA ASP A 272 13.04 14.83 6.55
C ASP A 272 14.47 14.68 5.96
N PRO A 273 15.49 15.38 6.47
CA PRO A 273 16.88 15.17 6.02
C PRO A 273 17.40 13.74 6.21
N GLY A 274 16.80 12.97 7.14
CA GLY A 274 17.09 11.55 7.36
C GLY A 274 16.22 10.60 6.54
N LEU A 275 15.41 11.10 5.60
CA LEU A 275 14.60 10.26 4.73
C LEU A 275 15.49 9.33 3.88
N VAL A 276 15.08 8.08 3.78
CA VAL A 276 15.69 7.09 2.88
C VAL A 276 14.60 6.42 2.04
N ALA A 277 14.90 6.14 0.79
CA ALA A 277 14.11 5.20 0.01
C ALA A 277 14.67 3.80 0.20
N GLN A 278 13.80 2.81 0.42
CA GLN A 278 14.22 1.42 0.56
C GLN A 278 13.46 0.53 -0.42
N VAL A 279 14.18 -0.48 -0.91
CA VAL A 279 13.62 -1.60 -1.66
C VAL A 279 14.24 -2.90 -1.17
N ASN A 280 13.47 -3.98 -1.21
CA ASN A 280 14.01 -5.34 -1.14
C ASN A 280 13.57 -6.12 -2.37
N GLY A 281 14.13 -7.31 -2.57
CA GLY A 281 13.91 -8.11 -3.77
C GLY A 281 13.36 -9.51 -3.47
N ARG A 282 12.66 -10.09 -4.44
CA ARG A 282 12.30 -11.50 -4.45
C ARG A 282 12.61 -12.13 -5.80
N HIS A 283 13.09 -13.37 -5.78
CA HIS A 283 13.30 -14.17 -6.99
C HIS A 283 12.13 -15.12 -7.28
N THR A 284 11.33 -15.48 -6.26
CA THR A 284 10.10 -16.26 -6.40
C THR A 284 8.89 -15.51 -5.83
N TYR A 285 7.70 -15.81 -6.36
CA TYR A 285 6.46 -15.23 -5.84
C TYR A 285 6.21 -15.62 -4.38
N TRP A 286 5.56 -14.74 -3.62
CA TRP A 286 5.29 -14.92 -2.19
C TRP A 286 4.60 -16.26 -1.88
N MET A 287 5.04 -16.90 -0.79
CA MET A 287 4.59 -18.25 -0.37
C MET A 287 4.59 -19.28 -1.52
N SER A 288 5.59 -19.20 -2.40
CA SER A 288 5.80 -20.16 -3.47
C SER A 288 7.28 -20.29 -3.84
N GLU A 289 7.59 -21.35 -4.58
CA GLU A 289 8.89 -21.56 -5.23
C GLU A 289 8.85 -21.18 -6.72
N ALA A 290 7.73 -20.64 -7.21
CA ALA A 290 7.57 -20.28 -8.61
C ALA A 290 8.44 -19.04 -8.93
N PRO A 291 9.39 -19.14 -9.88
CA PRO A 291 10.24 -18.03 -10.23
C PRO A 291 9.42 -16.90 -10.87
N ILE A 292 9.82 -15.67 -10.54
CA ILE A 292 9.25 -14.44 -11.08
C ILE A 292 9.83 -14.25 -12.50
N PRO A 293 9.06 -14.36 -13.61
CA PRO A 293 9.53 -14.34 -15.02
C PRO A 293 10.95 -13.82 -15.30
N GLY A 294 11.26 -12.63 -15.82
CA GLY A 294 12.65 -12.16 -16.01
C GLY A 294 13.64 -12.07 -14.81
N GLY A 295 13.45 -12.76 -13.66
CA GLY A 295 14.41 -12.86 -12.56
C GLY A 295 13.98 -12.17 -11.26
N ILE A 296 14.93 -11.59 -10.51
CA ILE A 296 14.62 -10.87 -9.25
C ILE A 296 13.92 -9.53 -9.51
N ALA A 297 12.81 -9.27 -8.82
CA ALA A 297 12.09 -7.99 -8.86
C ALA A 297 11.94 -7.41 -7.46
N PHE A 298 11.70 -6.11 -7.36
CA PHE A 298 11.42 -5.48 -6.07
C PHE A 298 10.13 -6.03 -5.49
N GLU A 299 10.09 -6.33 -4.19
CA GLU A 299 8.85 -6.73 -3.53
C GLU A 299 8.27 -5.59 -2.72
N ASN A 300 9.07 -5.03 -1.81
CA ASN A 300 8.73 -3.84 -1.04
C ASN A 300 9.37 -2.60 -1.67
N PHE A 301 8.61 -1.52 -1.70
CA PHE A 301 9.05 -0.18 -2.10
C PHE A 301 8.49 0.86 -1.14
N GLU A 302 9.36 1.55 -0.42
CA GLU A 302 8.98 2.37 0.73
C GLU A 302 9.87 3.60 0.90
N LEU A 303 9.33 4.60 1.61
CA LEU A 303 10.09 5.71 2.18
C LEU A 303 10.11 5.55 3.70
N VAL A 304 11.28 5.75 4.29
CA VAL A 304 11.47 5.68 5.74
C VAL A 304 12.05 7.01 6.20
N GLU A 305 11.42 7.63 7.18
CA GLU A 305 11.93 8.83 7.84
C GLU A 305 11.58 8.81 9.33
N PRO A 306 12.21 9.66 10.17
CA PRO A 306 11.82 9.84 11.55
C PRO A 306 10.32 10.15 11.70
N PHE A 307 9.65 9.51 12.67
CA PHE A 307 8.21 9.66 12.84
C PHE A 307 7.81 11.12 13.09
N ARG A 308 6.92 11.63 12.25
CA ARG A 308 6.26 12.94 12.40
C ARG A 308 4.76 12.74 12.31
N GLU A 309 4.05 13.20 13.34
CA GLU A 309 2.59 13.06 13.45
C GLU A 309 1.88 13.63 12.22
N GLY A 310 1.08 12.81 11.54
CA GLY A 310 0.30 13.23 10.37
C GLY A 310 1.12 13.54 9.12
N ARG A 311 2.40 13.16 9.07
CA ARG A 311 3.20 13.26 7.86
C ARG A 311 2.64 12.35 6.78
N ALA A 312 2.27 12.96 5.64
CA ALA A 312 1.71 12.24 4.49
C ALA A 312 2.74 11.93 3.41
N PHE A 313 2.77 10.69 2.93
CA PHE A 313 3.42 10.36 1.66
C PHE A 313 2.36 10.12 0.59
N THR A 314 2.63 10.56 -0.63
CA THR A 314 1.73 10.35 -1.77
C THR A 314 2.25 9.18 -2.60
N PHE A 315 1.48 8.11 -2.67
CA PHE A 315 1.70 7.03 -3.61
C PHE A 315 0.93 7.30 -4.90
N SER A 316 1.52 6.97 -6.03
CA SER A 316 0.88 7.06 -7.34
C SER A 316 1.29 5.88 -8.22
N ALA A 317 0.42 5.54 -9.16
CA ALA A 317 0.73 4.59 -10.22
C ALA A 317 0.24 5.17 -11.54
N GLU A 318 1.07 5.17 -12.58
CA GLU A 318 0.74 5.76 -13.88
C GLU A 318 1.04 4.75 -15.01
N PRO A 319 0.18 4.65 -16.04
CA PRO A 319 0.49 3.86 -17.24
C PRO A 319 1.80 4.33 -17.91
N LEU A 320 2.57 3.39 -18.47
CA LEU A 320 3.76 3.67 -19.30
C LEU A 320 3.53 3.37 -20.78
#